data_AF-X1R5V3-F1
#
_entry.id   AF-X1R5V3-F1
#
_cell.length_a   1.000
_cell.length_b   1.000
_cell.length_c   1.000
_cell.angle_alpha   90.00
_cell.angle_beta   90.00
_cell.angle_gamma   90.00
#
_symmetry.space_group_name_H-M   'P 1'
#
loop_
_entity.id
_entity.type
_entity.pdbx_description
1 polymer ?
#
loop_
_entity_poly.entity_id
_entity_poly.type
_entity_poly.pdbx_seq_one_letter_code
_entity_poly.pdbx_strand_id
1 'polypeptide(L)'
;DLPIALSILAASDQIRCSIFKESCFIGELSLDGSINPVKGLISMAEKARSIGKKFFFVPYEIANQASFISGISIVACKSLVETVKALTGGEQIEKFICKDKDKNITNRNHQYNFDLKDVKGQLKAKRALEIAVSGRHNIMLIGPPGSGKTMLAQRAVSIMPDLNLEECIEVTKIYSLYEKYVNLLIQERPFRNPHHTISRVGLIGGGINPRPGEISLAHKGLLFLDKFSQFPKNFIEDLR
;
A
#
# COMPACT_ATOMS: atom_id res chain seq x y z
N ASP A 1 5.58 -20.87 1.08
CA ASP A 1 6.00 -22.10 1.79
C ASP A 1 4.95 -22.66 2.72
N LEU A 2 4.26 -21.82 3.51
CA LEU A 2 3.20 -22.26 4.42
C LEU A 2 2.16 -23.19 3.75
N PRO A 3 1.61 -22.88 2.55
CA PRO A 3 0.66 -23.78 1.90
C PRO A 3 1.25 -25.15 1.55
N ILE A 4 2.55 -25.20 1.21
CA ILE A 4 3.26 -26.44 0.87
C ILE A 4 3.39 -27.30 2.12
N ALA A 5 3.87 -26.73 3.22
CA ALA A 5 4.01 -27.44 4.49
C ALA A 5 2.66 -28.00 4.98
N LEU A 6 1.59 -27.20 4.94
CA LEU A 6 0.25 -27.65 5.32
C LEU A 6 -0.27 -28.76 4.40
N SER A 7 0.03 -28.69 3.10
CA SER A 7 -0.38 -29.73 2.14
C SER A 7 0.33 -31.06 2.42
N ILE A 8 1.62 -31.02 2.78
CA ILE A 8 2.38 -32.23 3.18
C ILE A 8 1.81 -32.83 4.46
N LEU A 9 1.54 -32.02 5.48
CA LEU A 9 0.94 -32.48 6.74
C LEU A 9 -0.44 -33.10 6.53
N ALA A 10 -1.26 -32.50 5.66
CA ALA A 10 -2.58 -33.02 5.33
C ALA A 10 -2.49 -34.33 4.52
N ALA A 11 -1.60 -34.40 3.53
CA ALA A 11 -1.41 -35.59 2.70
C ALA A 11 -0.82 -36.78 3.47
N SER A 12 -0.05 -36.51 4.53
CA SER A 12 0.51 -37.51 5.45
C SER A 12 -0.42 -37.85 6.63
N ASP A 13 -1.67 -37.39 6.60
CA ASP A 13 -2.68 -37.63 7.64
C ASP A 13 -2.32 -37.11 9.05
N GLN A 14 -1.28 -36.27 9.17
CA GLN A 14 -0.87 -35.67 10.45
C GLN A 14 -1.85 -34.59 10.92
N ILE A 15 -2.55 -33.95 9.99
CA ILE A 15 -3.62 -33.00 10.28
C ILE A 15 -4.87 -33.37 9.47
N ARG A 16 -6.02 -33.36 10.14
CA ARG A 16 -7.34 -33.54 9.51
C ARG A 16 -8.19 -32.32 9.80
N CYS A 17 -8.67 -31.68 8.74
CA CYS A 17 -9.39 -30.42 8.86
C CYS A 17 -10.44 -30.28 7.75
N SER A 18 -11.67 -29.94 8.12
CA SER A 18 -12.80 -29.85 7.18
C SER A 18 -12.81 -28.56 6.36
N ILE A 19 -12.12 -27.51 6.82
CA ILE A 19 -12.18 -26.16 6.25
C ILE A 19 -11.09 -25.86 5.21
N PHE A 20 -10.24 -26.83 4.84
CA PHE A 20 -9.20 -26.62 3.82
C PHE A 20 -9.80 -26.09 2.50
N LYS A 21 -10.95 -26.61 2.08
CA LYS A 21 -11.64 -26.17 0.86
C LYS A 21 -12.14 -24.74 0.95
N GLU A 22 -12.45 -24.27 2.15
CA GLU A 22 -12.98 -22.92 2.42
C GLU A 22 -11.87 -21.91 2.76
N SER A 23 -10.63 -22.37 2.87
CA SER A 23 -9.48 -21.58 3.34
C SER A 23 -8.49 -21.28 2.21
N CYS A 24 -7.81 -20.14 2.34
CA CYS A 24 -6.59 -19.81 1.60
C CYS A 24 -5.48 -19.51 2.60
N PHE A 25 -4.24 -19.88 2.26
CA PHE A 25 -3.08 -19.74 3.13
C PHE A 25 -2.00 -18.96 2.39
N ILE A 26 -1.36 -18.03 3.09
CA ILE A 26 -0.21 -17.30 2.54
C ILE A 26 0.84 -17.09 3.63
N GLY A 27 2.10 -17.25 3.25
CA GLY A 27 3.22 -17.13 4.17
C GLY A 27 4.48 -17.81 3.64
N GLU A 28 5.61 -17.15 3.87
CA GLU A 28 6.94 -17.75 3.77
C GLU A 28 7.28 -18.38 5.13
N LEU A 29 7.94 -19.53 5.12
CA LEU A 29 8.29 -20.23 6.37
C LEU A 29 9.80 -20.16 6.58
N SER A 30 10.20 -19.78 7.78
CA SER A 30 11.56 -19.95 8.27
C SER A 30 11.79 -21.39 8.74
N LEU A 31 13.06 -21.76 8.90
CA LEU A 31 13.46 -23.09 9.41
C LEU A 31 12.96 -23.37 10.84
N ASP A 32 12.78 -22.33 11.65
CA ASP A 32 12.21 -22.42 13.00
C ASP A 32 10.66 -22.53 13.01
N GLY A 33 10.03 -22.52 11.82
CA GLY A 33 8.59 -22.59 11.65
C GLY A 33 7.88 -21.25 11.82
N SER A 34 8.59 -20.13 11.99
CA SER A 34 7.98 -18.79 11.97
C SER A 34 7.46 -18.43 10.57
N ILE A 35 6.37 -17.66 10.52
CA ILE A 35 5.74 -17.21 9.27
C ILE A 35 6.22 -15.79 8.96
N ASN A 36 7.00 -15.64 7.90
CA ASN A 36 7.46 -14.36 7.41
C ASN A 36 6.39 -13.65 6.57
N PRO A 37 6.34 -12.31 6.61
CA PRO A 37 5.47 -11.52 5.76
C PRO A 37 5.76 -11.67 4.27
N VAL A 38 4.71 -11.49 3.48
CA VAL A 38 4.74 -11.54 2.02
C VAL A 38 4.26 -10.22 1.42
N LYS A 39 4.62 -9.98 0.17
CA LYS A 39 4.14 -8.83 -0.61
C LYS A 39 2.75 -9.07 -1.18
N GLY A 40 1.98 -8.00 -1.40
CA GLY A 40 0.71 -8.06 -2.12
C GLY A 40 -0.44 -8.70 -1.36
N LEU A 41 -0.42 -8.69 -0.02
CA LEU A 41 -1.42 -9.36 0.81
C LEU A 41 -2.85 -8.89 0.53
N ILE A 42 -3.05 -7.58 0.34
CA ILE A 42 -4.37 -6.99 0.04
C ILE A 42 -4.95 -7.57 -1.26
N SER A 43 -4.14 -7.63 -2.32
CA SER A 43 -4.54 -8.20 -3.61
C SER A 43 -4.91 -9.68 -3.49
N MET A 44 -4.15 -10.43 -2.69
CA MET A 44 -4.43 -11.84 -2.45
C MET A 44 -5.72 -12.04 -1.63
N ALA A 45 -5.97 -11.18 -0.63
CA ALA A 45 -7.19 -11.20 0.18
C ALA A 45 -8.44 -10.92 -0.67
N GLU A 46 -8.39 -9.91 -1.54
CA GLU A 46 -9.48 -9.62 -2.49
C GLU A 46 -9.70 -10.78 -3.45
N LYS A 47 -8.63 -11.39 -3.97
CA LYS A 47 -8.74 -12.55 -4.85
C LYS A 47 -9.38 -13.73 -4.11
N ALA A 48 -8.92 -14.05 -2.91
CA ALA A 48 -9.48 -15.10 -2.06
C ALA A 48 -10.99 -14.89 -1.82
N ARG A 49 -11.40 -13.64 -1.53
CA ARG A 49 -12.82 -13.26 -1.43
C ARG A 49 -13.56 -13.50 -2.75
N SER A 50 -13.00 -13.05 -3.88
CA SER A 50 -13.65 -13.19 -5.20
C SER A 50 -13.89 -14.63 -5.62
N ILE A 51 -13.07 -15.58 -5.15
CA ILE A 51 -13.22 -17.01 -5.41
C ILE A 51 -14.03 -17.73 -4.31
N GLY A 52 -14.71 -16.99 -3.44
CA GLY A 52 -15.66 -17.53 -2.46
C GLY A 52 -15.03 -18.18 -1.23
N LYS A 53 -13.77 -17.84 -0.88
CA LYS A 53 -13.10 -18.40 0.30
C LYS A 53 -13.59 -17.71 1.56
N LYS A 54 -13.85 -18.49 2.61
CA LYS A 54 -14.34 -17.98 3.91
C LYS A 54 -13.21 -17.54 4.82
N PHE A 55 -12.08 -18.24 4.81
CA PHE A 55 -10.95 -17.99 5.70
C PHE A 55 -9.69 -17.66 4.91
N PHE A 56 -8.94 -16.65 5.36
CA PHE A 56 -7.65 -16.29 4.79
C PHE A 56 -6.60 -16.24 5.90
N PHE A 57 -5.73 -17.23 5.91
CA PHE A 57 -4.64 -17.39 6.86
C PHE A 57 -3.43 -16.61 6.37
N VAL A 58 -2.96 -15.66 7.19
CA VAL A 58 -1.96 -14.67 6.81
C VAL A 58 -0.89 -14.52 7.90
N PRO A 59 0.31 -14.02 7.56
CA PRO A 59 1.34 -13.70 8.55
C PRO A 59 0.84 -12.62 9.51
N TYR A 60 1.03 -12.84 10.82
CA TYR A 60 0.53 -11.93 11.87
C TYR A 60 1.01 -10.49 11.71
N GLU A 61 2.27 -10.28 11.31
CA GLU A 61 2.91 -8.96 11.22
C GLU A 61 2.30 -8.04 10.16
N ILE A 62 1.55 -8.57 9.19
CA ILE A 62 0.90 -7.80 8.11
C ILE A 62 -0.61 -8.02 8.06
N ALA A 63 -1.18 -8.72 9.04
CA ALA A 63 -2.60 -9.08 9.08
C ALA A 63 -3.54 -7.88 9.09
N ASN A 64 -3.09 -6.73 9.60
CA ASN A 64 -3.87 -5.49 9.61
C ASN A 64 -4.27 -5.05 8.20
N GLN A 65 -3.39 -5.18 7.19
CA GLN A 65 -3.72 -4.83 5.81
C GLN A 65 -4.96 -5.56 5.29
N ALA A 66 -5.00 -6.88 5.51
CA ALA A 66 -6.09 -7.73 5.04
C ALA A 66 -7.37 -7.54 5.87
N SER A 67 -7.26 -7.06 7.12
CA SER A 67 -8.39 -6.86 8.03
C SER A 67 -9.42 -5.85 7.52
N PHE A 68 -9.03 -4.96 6.59
CA PHE A 68 -9.92 -3.97 5.97
C PHE A 68 -10.74 -4.55 4.80
N ILE A 69 -10.43 -5.76 4.34
CA ILE A 69 -11.22 -6.43 3.30
C ILE A 69 -12.46 -7.06 3.92
N SER A 70 -13.62 -6.51 3.59
CA SER A 70 -14.92 -7.05 3.99
C SER A 70 -15.27 -8.32 3.20
N GLY A 71 -16.02 -9.23 3.82
CA GLY A 71 -16.53 -10.45 3.17
C GLY A 71 -15.59 -11.66 3.21
N ILE A 72 -14.49 -11.59 3.95
CA ILE A 72 -13.60 -12.73 4.22
C ILE A 72 -13.09 -12.68 5.66
N SER A 73 -12.93 -13.84 6.31
CA SER A 73 -12.42 -13.92 7.69
C SER A 73 -10.90 -14.04 7.67
N ILE A 74 -10.21 -13.04 8.18
CA ILE A 74 -8.75 -13.05 8.30
C ILE A 74 -8.35 -13.84 9.54
N VAL A 75 -7.35 -14.70 9.40
CA VAL A 75 -6.77 -15.49 10.50
C VAL A 75 -5.27 -15.22 10.52
N ALA A 76 -4.78 -14.61 11.59
CA ALA A 76 -3.40 -14.21 11.70
C ALA A 76 -2.59 -15.27 12.44
N CYS A 77 -1.50 -15.74 11.86
CA CYS A 77 -0.64 -16.77 12.46
C CYS A 77 0.82 -16.31 12.48
N LYS A 78 1.54 -16.60 13.57
CA LYS A 78 2.97 -16.33 13.74
C LYS A 78 3.85 -17.52 13.36
N SER A 79 3.30 -18.73 13.40
CA SER A 79 4.05 -19.96 13.12
C SER A 79 3.21 -21.05 12.46
N LEU A 80 3.88 -22.03 11.86
CA LEU A 80 3.25 -23.24 11.34
C LEU A 80 2.47 -23.98 12.44
N VAL A 81 3.04 -24.09 13.65
CA VAL A 81 2.42 -24.76 14.79
C VAL A 81 1.12 -24.08 15.18
N GLU A 82 1.10 -22.75 15.25
CA GLU A 82 -0.11 -21.97 15.53
C GLU A 82 -1.16 -22.15 14.43
N THR A 83 -0.74 -22.18 13.16
CA THR A 83 -1.65 -22.43 12.03
C THR A 83 -2.28 -23.81 12.13
N VAL A 84 -1.48 -24.84 12.43
CA VAL A 84 -1.98 -26.21 12.62
C VAL A 84 -2.97 -26.26 13.78
N LYS A 85 -2.64 -25.65 14.93
CA LYS A 85 -3.55 -25.55 16.08
C LYS A 85 -4.86 -24.86 15.70
N ALA A 86 -4.83 -23.77 14.93
CA ALA A 86 -6.04 -23.10 14.46
C ALA A 86 -6.89 -23.97 13.52
N LEU A 87 -6.27 -24.88 12.77
CA LEU A 87 -6.96 -25.82 11.87
C LEU A 87 -7.54 -27.03 12.61
N THR A 88 -6.84 -27.57 13.62
CA THR A 88 -7.22 -28.82 14.31
C THR A 88 -7.89 -28.60 15.67
N GLY A 89 -7.79 -27.39 16.22
CA GLY A 89 -8.04 -27.08 17.64
C GLY A 89 -9.47 -27.26 18.14
N GLY A 90 -10.46 -27.40 17.24
CA GLY A 90 -11.87 -27.58 17.62
C GLY A 90 -12.45 -26.32 18.27
N GLU A 91 -13.69 -25.98 17.92
CA GLU A 91 -14.45 -24.87 18.51
C GLU A 91 -13.93 -23.46 18.17
N GLN A 92 -14.23 -23.06 16.93
CA GLN A 92 -14.16 -21.69 16.39
C GLN A 92 -12.76 -21.14 16.08
N ILE A 93 -12.54 -20.85 14.80
CA ILE A 93 -11.36 -20.11 14.36
C ILE A 93 -11.50 -18.67 14.83
N GLU A 94 -10.54 -18.23 15.65
CA GLU A 94 -10.45 -16.84 16.06
C GLU A 94 -10.15 -15.95 14.85
N LYS A 95 -11.08 -15.06 14.54
CA LYS A 95 -10.90 -14.07 13.48
C LYS A 95 -9.98 -12.98 13.99
N PHE A 96 -9.00 -12.62 13.18
CA PHE A 96 -8.17 -11.46 13.46
C PHE A 96 -9.02 -10.19 13.33
N ILE A 97 -9.20 -9.50 14.45
CA ILE A 97 -9.85 -8.21 14.52
C ILE A 97 -8.76 -7.17 14.78
N CYS A 98 -8.51 -6.30 13.81
CA CYS A 98 -7.64 -5.15 14.02
C CYS A 98 -8.28 -4.24 15.08
N LYS A 99 -7.67 -4.16 16.26
CA LYS A 99 -8.15 -3.38 17.41
C LYS A 99 -8.20 -1.88 17.13
N ASP A 100 -7.45 -1.43 16.13
CA ASP A 100 -7.31 -0.02 15.76
C ASP A 100 -8.05 0.33 14.45
N LYS A 101 -9.04 -0.45 14.00
CA LYS A 101 -9.81 -0.10 12.79
C LYS A 101 -10.35 1.33 12.83
N ASP A 102 -10.92 1.73 13.96
CA ASP A 102 -11.47 3.07 14.11
C ASP A 102 -10.38 4.11 14.34
N LYS A 103 -9.34 3.82 15.14
CA LYS A 103 -8.23 4.78 15.37
C LYS A 103 -7.41 5.05 14.11
N ASN A 104 -7.22 4.06 13.24
CA ASN A 104 -6.57 4.20 11.94
C ASN A 104 -7.41 4.98 10.91
N ILE A 105 -8.68 5.29 11.19
CA ILE A 105 -9.55 6.07 10.28
C ILE A 105 -9.91 7.44 10.89
N THR A 106 -9.92 7.54 12.23
CA THR A 106 -10.47 8.68 12.99
C THR A 106 -9.41 9.62 13.59
N ASN A 107 -8.16 9.20 13.79
CA ASN A 107 -7.07 10.12 14.15
C ASN A 107 -6.55 10.86 12.92
N ARG A 108 -7.42 11.64 12.26
CA ARG A 108 -7.11 12.48 11.11
C ARG A 108 -6.37 13.77 11.49
N ASN A 109 -5.62 13.76 12.58
CA ASN A 109 -4.65 14.82 12.86
C ASN A 109 -3.36 14.50 12.08
N HIS A 110 -3.48 14.34 10.76
CA HIS A 110 -2.31 14.29 9.88
C HIS A 110 -1.68 15.67 9.89
N GLN A 111 -0.75 15.89 10.82
CA GLN A 111 0.17 16.99 10.70
C GLN A 111 1.16 16.63 9.60
N TYR A 112 0.84 17.06 8.38
CA TYR A 112 1.84 17.10 7.33
C TYR A 112 3.06 17.86 7.86
N ASN A 113 4.24 17.26 7.73
CA ASN A 113 5.50 17.91 8.12
C ASN A 113 5.70 19.28 7.45
N PHE A 114 5.04 19.50 6.31
CA PHE A 114 5.06 20.74 5.57
C PHE A 114 3.64 21.20 5.22
N ASP A 115 3.24 22.37 5.70
CA ASP A 115 1.94 22.97 5.37
C ASP A 115 2.10 24.18 4.43
N LEU A 116 1.22 24.28 3.42
CA LEU A 116 1.11 25.45 2.54
C LEU A 116 0.77 26.73 3.32
N LYS A 117 0.12 26.61 4.47
CA LYS A 117 -0.17 27.74 5.37
C LYS A 117 1.10 28.46 5.82
N ASP A 118 2.21 27.74 5.99
CA ASP A 118 3.48 28.29 6.48
C ASP A 118 4.22 29.14 5.45
N VAL A 119 3.84 29.06 4.17
CA VAL A 119 4.51 29.80 3.09
C VAL A 119 4.15 31.28 3.16
N LYS A 120 5.14 32.16 3.31
CA LYS A 120 4.91 33.61 3.28
C LYS A 120 4.91 34.12 1.83
N GLY A 121 3.89 34.89 1.46
CA GLY A 121 3.77 35.46 0.10
C GLY A 121 3.33 34.45 -0.96
N GLN A 122 3.82 34.64 -2.20
CA GLN A 122 3.52 33.80 -3.38
C GLN A 122 2.01 33.59 -3.66
N LEU A 123 1.19 34.62 -3.42
CA LEU A 123 -0.28 34.53 -3.49
C LEU A 123 -0.81 33.93 -4.80
N LYS A 124 -0.22 34.33 -5.95
CA LYS A 124 -0.61 33.79 -7.26
C LYS A 124 -0.33 32.29 -7.38
N ALA A 125 0.84 31.83 -6.89
CA ALA A 125 1.22 30.42 -6.95
C ALA A 125 0.38 29.57 -5.99
N LYS A 126 0.14 30.06 -4.76
CA LYS A 126 -0.77 29.41 -3.81
C LYS A 126 -2.17 29.24 -4.39
N ARG A 127 -2.72 30.32 -4.97
CA ARG A 127 -4.04 30.28 -5.58
C ARG A 127 -4.10 29.31 -6.76
N ALA A 128 -3.06 29.28 -7.60
CA ALA A 128 -2.97 28.33 -8.70
C ALA A 128 -2.92 26.88 -8.18
N LEU A 129 -2.19 26.61 -7.10
CA LEU A 129 -2.15 25.29 -6.46
C LEU A 129 -3.52 24.89 -5.89
N GLU A 130 -4.21 25.80 -5.20
CA GLU A 130 -5.58 25.54 -4.71
C GLU A 130 -6.53 25.14 -5.84
N ILE A 131 -6.51 25.87 -6.95
CA ILE A 131 -7.34 25.59 -8.12
C ILE A 131 -6.95 24.23 -8.73
N ALA A 132 -5.65 24.00 -8.92
CA ALA A 132 -5.15 22.76 -9.51
C ALA A 132 -5.48 21.53 -8.64
N VAL A 133 -5.29 21.62 -7.33
CA VAL A 133 -5.62 20.55 -6.38
C VAL A 133 -7.13 20.29 -6.35
N SER A 134 -7.95 21.34 -6.30
CA SER A 134 -9.41 21.20 -6.27
C SER A 134 -9.94 20.58 -7.57
N GLY A 135 -9.39 20.97 -8.72
CA GLY A 135 -9.77 20.46 -10.04
C GLY A 135 -9.04 19.18 -10.47
N ARG A 136 -8.08 18.68 -9.69
CA ARG A 136 -7.16 17.60 -10.07
C ARG A 136 -6.48 17.86 -11.42
N HIS A 137 -6.01 19.10 -11.62
CA HIS A 137 -5.33 19.54 -12.83
C HIS A 137 -3.81 19.51 -12.69
N ASN A 138 -3.13 19.32 -13.82
CA ASN A 138 -1.69 19.54 -13.91
C ASN A 138 -1.36 21.03 -13.76
N ILE A 139 -0.25 21.34 -13.09
CA ILE A 139 0.24 22.70 -12.90
C ILE A 139 1.71 22.82 -13.32
N MET A 140 2.03 23.90 -14.03
CA MET A 140 3.41 24.24 -14.41
C MET A 140 3.87 25.46 -13.60
N LEU A 141 4.91 25.29 -12.79
CA LEU A 141 5.50 26.36 -11.99
C LEU A 141 6.74 26.94 -12.70
N ILE A 142 6.65 28.20 -13.13
CA ILE A 142 7.72 28.89 -13.86
C ILE A 142 8.36 29.94 -12.95
N GLY A 143 9.69 29.95 -12.90
CA GLY A 143 10.45 30.96 -12.14
C GLY A 143 11.93 30.62 -12.05
N PRO A 144 12.77 31.58 -11.63
CA PRO A 144 14.21 31.39 -11.50
C PRO A 144 14.58 30.30 -10.47
N PRO A 145 15.80 29.75 -10.50
CA PRO A 145 16.30 28.90 -9.42
C PRO A 145 16.15 29.58 -8.05
N GLY A 146 15.84 28.81 -7.01
CA GLY A 146 15.64 29.35 -5.66
C GLY A 146 14.27 30.00 -5.40
N SER A 147 13.37 30.09 -6.39
CA SER A 147 12.03 30.68 -6.21
C SER A 147 11.06 29.86 -5.34
N GLY A 148 11.49 28.71 -4.79
CA GLY A 148 10.67 27.87 -3.91
C GLY A 148 9.67 26.95 -4.61
N LYS A 149 9.88 26.59 -5.90
CA LYS A 149 8.97 25.67 -6.64
C LYS A 149 8.81 24.33 -5.95
N THR A 150 9.92 23.69 -5.58
CA THR A 150 9.92 22.40 -4.87
C THR A 150 9.31 22.52 -3.48
N MET A 151 9.59 23.63 -2.77
CA MET A 151 9.00 23.94 -1.46
C MET A 151 7.47 24.05 -1.53
N LEU A 152 6.96 24.71 -2.58
CA LEU A 152 5.52 24.81 -2.84
C LEU A 152 4.90 23.46 -3.18
N ALA A 153 5.53 22.68 -4.08
CA ALA A 153 5.01 21.38 -4.51
C ALA A 153 4.89 20.37 -3.36
N GLN A 154 5.90 20.30 -2.48
CA GLN A 154 5.87 19.44 -1.29
C GLN A 154 4.71 19.80 -0.34
N ARG A 155 4.36 21.08 -0.26
CA ARG A 155 3.28 21.59 0.60
C ARG A 155 1.91 21.53 -0.05
N ALA A 156 1.83 21.34 -1.35
CA ALA A 156 0.55 21.23 -2.05
C ALA A 156 -0.26 20.02 -1.56
N VAL A 157 0.40 18.99 -1.03
CA VAL A 157 -0.24 17.82 -0.44
C VAL A 157 -1.08 18.18 0.79
N SER A 158 -0.70 19.20 1.57
CA SER A 158 -1.42 19.59 2.79
C SER A 158 -2.78 20.21 2.53
N ILE A 159 -3.04 20.66 1.30
CA ILE A 159 -4.34 21.23 0.88
C ILE A 159 -5.17 20.24 0.04
N MET A 160 -4.68 19.03 -0.18
CA MET A 160 -5.45 17.98 -0.84
C MET A 160 -6.49 17.41 0.13
N PRO A 161 -7.67 16.98 -0.34
CA PRO A 161 -8.59 16.22 0.48
C PRO A 161 -7.92 14.95 1.02
N ASP A 162 -8.21 14.56 2.25
CA ASP A 162 -7.71 13.31 2.84
C ASP A 162 -8.08 12.10 1.98
N LEU A 163 -7.29 11.02 2.08
CA LEU A 163 -7.63 9.74 1.47
C LEU A 163 -8.87 9.16 2.16
N ASN A 164 -9.84 8.68 1.38
CA ASN A 164 -10.89 7.84 1.91
C ASN A 164 -10.39 6.39 2.09
N LEU A 165 -11.15 5.53 2.78
CA LEU A 165 -10.71 4.15 3.07
C LEU A 165 -10.37 3.34 1.81
N GLU A 166 -11.17 3.46 0.75
CA GLU A 166 -10.92 2.76 -0.52
C GLU A 166 -9.62 3.24 -1.16
N GLU A 167 -9.38 4.56 -1.16
CA GLU A 167 -8.14 5.15 -1.65
C GLU A 167 -6.93 4.73 -0.80
N CYS A 168 -7.07 4.65 0.54
CA CYS A 168 -6.02 4.12 1.41
C CYS A 168 -5.66 2.67 1.05
N ILE A 169 -6.67 1.82 0.79
CA ILE A 169 -6.46 0.42 0.38
C ILE A 169 -5.75 0.37 -0.98
N GLU A 170 -6.16 1.19 -1.96
CA GLU A 170 -5.51 1.27 -3.27
C GLU A 170 -4.03 1.69 -3.17
N VAL A 171 -3.74 2.75 -2.44
CA VAL A 171 -2.36 3.25 -2.25
C VAL A 171 -1.51 2.19 -1.54
N THR A 172 -2.04 1.61 -0.46
CA THR A 172 -1.33 0.57 0.30
C THR A 172 -1.07 -0.68 -0.54
N LYS A 173 -2.00 -1.05 -1.42
CA LYS A 173 -1.83 -2.18 -2.35
C LYS A 173 -0.59 -1.98 -3.21
N ILE A 174 -0.39 -0.78 -3.78
CA ILE A 174 0.78 -0.47 -4.60
C ILE A 174 2.06 -0.53 -3.76
N TYR A 175 2.07 0.14 -2.60
CA TYR A 175 3.25 0.18 -1.74
C TYR A 175 3.65 -1.19 -1.17
N SER A 176 2.67 -2.08 -0.91
CA SER A 176 2.93 -3.45 -0.44
C SER A 176 3.73 -4.30 -1.45
N LEU A 177 3.78 -3.89 -2.72
CA LEU A 177 4.60 -4.54 -3.75
C LEU A 177 6.02 -3.94 -3.79
N TYR A 178 6.15 -2.66 -3.46
CA TYR A 178 7.41 -1.94 -3.43
C TYR A 178 8.20 -2.25 -2.15
N GLU A 179 7.62 -1.91 -1.00
CA GLU A 179 8.22 -2.07 0.32
C GLU A 179 8.02 -3.48 0.84
N LYS A 180 8.93 -3.92 1.73
CA LYS A 180 8.85 -5.27 2.28
C LYS A 180 7.78 -5.37 3.38
N TYR A 181 7.50 -4.28 4.09
CA TYR A 181 6.63 -4.29 5.26
C TYR A 181 5.83 -2.99 5.38
N VAL A 182 4.54 -3.06 5.10
CA VAL A 182 3.58 -1.96 5.30
C VAL A 182 2.44 -2.49 6.15
N ASN A 183 2.57 -2.52 7.48
CA ASN A 183 1.55 -3.18 8.30
C ASN A 183 0.21 -2.40 8.32
N LEU A 184 0.28 -1.07 8.27
CA LEU A 184 -0.89 -0.19 8.34
C LEU A 184 -1.25 0.37 6.96
N LEU A 185 -2.52 0.78 6.81
CA LEU A 185 -2.92 1.51 5.62
C LEU A 185 -2.20 2.86 5.55
N ILE A 186 -1.72 3.21 4.37
CA ILE A 186 -1.20 4.54 4.07
C ILE A 186 -2.40 5.50 4.03
N GLN A 187 -2.35 6.51 4.89
CA GLN A 187 -3.42 7.51 5.07
C GLN A 187 -3.03 8.89 4.54
N GLU A 188 -1.74 9.14 4.36
CA GLU A 188 -1.24 10.36 3.77
C GLU A 188 -1.21 10.25 2.24
N ARG A 189 -1.53 11.36 1.58
CA ARG A 189 -1.40 11.50 0.13
C ARG A 189 0.09 11.34 -0.26
N PRO A 190 0.45 10.38 -1.13
CA PRO A 190 1.84 10.20 -1.54
C PRO A 190 2.43 11.43 -2.22
N PHE A 191 3.68 11.76 -1.95
CA PHE A 191 4.43 12.78 -2.69
C PHE A 191 5.68 12.16 -3.30
N ARG A 192 5.83 12.25 -4.62
CA ARG A 192 7.00 11.75 -5.35
C ARG A 192 7.70 12.88 -6.09
N ASN A 193 9.03 12.92 -5.99
CA ASN A 193 9.87 13.90 -6.67
C ASN A 193 11.11 13.20 -7.25
N PRO A 194 10.95 12.42 -8.34
CA PRO A 194 12.07 11.74 -8.97
C PRO A 194 13.09 12.72 -9.52
N HIS A 195 14.36 12.36 -9.44
CA HIS A 195 15.42 13.09 -10.13
C HIS A 195 15.32 12.87 -11.65
N HIS A 196 15.65 13.87 -12.46
CA HIS A 196 15.57 13.81 -13.93
C HIS A 196 16.49 12.74 -14.57
N THR A 197 17.44 12.19 -13.82
CA THR A 197 18.29 11.06 -14.24
C THR A 197 17.66 9.70 -13.97
N ILE A 198 16.41 9.65 -13.51
CA ILE A 198 15.70 8.39 -13.26
C ILE A 198 15.57 7.58 -14.56
N SER A 199 15.72 6.26 -14.44
CA SER A 199 15.50 5.37 -15.58
C SER A 199 14.01 5.29 -15.93
N ARG A 200 13.69 4.96 -17.18
CA ARG A 200 12.30 4.74 -17.61
C ARG A 200 11.59 3.68 -16.76
N VAL A 201 12.29 2.61 -16.40
CA VAL A 201 11.77 1.55 -15.51
C VAL A 201 11.54 2.06 -14.09
N GLY A 202 12.41 2.93 -13.55
CA GLY A 202 12.21 3.52 -12.22
C GLY A 202 11.02 4.46 -12.17
N LEU A 203 10.72 5.16 -13.27
CA LEU A 203 9.56 6.05 -13.36
C LEU A 203 8.25 5.29 -13.56
N ILE A 204 8.16 4.49 -14.61
CA ILE A 204 6.90 3.84 -15.04
C ILE A 204 6.63 2.60 -14.19
N GLY A 205 7.70 1.91 -13.80
CA GLY A 205 7.66 0.55 -13.27
C GLY A 205 8.02 -0.47 -14.35
N GLY A 206 8.30 -1.70 -13.91
CA GLY A 206 8.69 -2.81 -14.79
C GLY A 206 9.84 -3.65 -14.22
N GLY A 207 10.58 -4.30 -15.12
CA GLY A 207 11.61 -5.30 -14.80
C GLY A 207 11.11 -6.74 -14.92
N ILE A 208 12.02 -7.71 -14.74
CA ILE A 208 11.71 -9.16 -14.83
C ILE A 208 10.63 -9.52 -13.80
N ASN A 209 10.79 -9.04 -12.57
CA ASN A 209 9.73 -9.00 -11.57
C ASN A 209 9.17 -7.59 -11.55
N PRO A 210 7.98 -7.34 -12.15
CA PRO A 210 7.45 -6.00 -12.31
C PRO A 210 7.27 -5.33 -10.95
N ARG A 211 7.87 -4.16 -10.80
CA ARG A 211 7.73 -3.30 -9.61
C ARG A 211 7.05 -1.99 -10.00
N PRO A 212 6.28 -1.38 -9.07
CA PRO A 212 5.72 -0.05 -9.29
C PRO A 212 6.85 0.97 -9.45
N GLY A 213 6.69 1.88 -10.41
CA GLY A 213 7.58 3.04 -10.56
C GLY A 213 7.07 4.26 -9.79
N GLU A 214 7.81 5.36 -9.87
CA GLU A 214 7.46 6.64 -9.22
C GLU A 214 6.07 7.16 -9.61
N ILE A 215 5.59 6.93 -10.83
CA ILE A 215 4.21 7.29 -11.23
C ILE A 215 3.19 6.48 -10.43
N SER A 216 3.36 5.16 -10.36
CA SER A 216 2.47 4.29 -9.59
C SER A 216 2.53 4.63 -8.10
N LEU A 217 3.71 4.94 -7.58
CA LEU A 217 3.89 5.30 -6.17
C LEU A 217 3.34 6.70 -5.83
N ALA A 218 3.10 7.55 -6.83
CA ALA A 218 2.39 8.82 -6.68
C ALA A 218 0.86 8.68 -6.79
N HIS A 219 0.33 7.46 -6.95
CA HIS A 219 -1.10 7.19 -7.10
C HIS A 219 -1.91 7.86 -5.98
N LYS A 220 -3.02 8.51 -6.36
CA LYS A 220 -3.87 9.33 -5.47
C LYS A 220 -3.14 10.44 -4.71
N GLY A 221 -1.89 10.74 -5.05
CA GLY A 221 -1.08 11.78 -4.43
C GLY A 221 -0.61 12.81 -5.46
N LEU A 222 0.66 13.18 -5.36
CA LEU A 222 1.27 14.20 -6.21
C LEU A 222 2.65 13.73 -6.72
N LEU A 223 2.83 13.81 -8.04
CA LEU A 223 4.11 13.64 -8.72
C LEU A 223 4.66 15.02 -9.12
N PHE A 224 5.80 15.40 -8.56
CA PHE A 224 6.49 16.63 -8.91
C PHE A 224 7.73 16.33 -9.76
N LEU A 225 7.88 17.06 -10.87
CA LEU A 225 8.98 16.88 -11.81
C LEU A 225 9.84 18.15 -11.83
N ASP A 226 10.83 18.20 -10.94
CA ASP A 226 11.74 19.33 -10.91
C ASP A 226 12.63 19.36 -12.16
N LYS A 227 12.87 20.55 -12.71
CA LYS A 227 13.59 20.74 -13.98
C LYS A 227 12.98 19.92 -15.12
N PHE A 228 11.66 20.01 -15.30
CA PHE A 228 10.88 19.27 -16.31
C PHE A 228 11.52 19.21 -17.71
N SER A 229 12.15 20.30 -18.17
CA SER A 229 12.83 20.36 -19.48
C SER A 229 14.06 19.44 -19.61
N GLN A 230 14.59 18.92 -18.51
CA GLN A 230 15.72 17.99 -18.49
C GLN A 230 15.28 16.53 -18.60
N PHE A 231 13.99 16.23 -18.47
CA PHE A 231 13.50 14.88 -18.67
C PHE A 231 13.52 14.50 -20.16
N PRO A 232 13.79 13.22 -20.50
CA PRO A 232 13.76 12.75 -21.88
C PRO A 232 12.39 12.99 -22.54
N LYS A 233 12.33 13.26 -23.85
CA LYS A 233 11.05 13.46 -24.54
C LYS A 233 10.11 12.25 -24.43
N ASN A 234 10.67 11.05 -24.60
CA ASN A 234 9.92 9.79 -24.51
C ASN A 234 9.26 9.62 -23.13
N PHE A 235 9.87 10.15 -22.07
CA PHE A 235 9.31 10.16 -20.72
C PHE A 235 8.06 11.05 -20.64
N ILE A 236 8.06 12.19 -21.32
CA ILE A 236 6.95 13.15 -21.30
C ILE A 236 5.76 12.57 -22.08
N GLU A 237 6.03 11.83 -23.15
CA GLU A 237 5.02 11.10 -23.91
C GLU A 237 4.37 10.00 -23.07
N ASP A 238 5.16 9.26 -22.28
CA ASP A 238 4.63 8.22 -21.37
C ASP A 238 3.72 8.77 -20.25
N LEU A 239 3.73 10.09 -19.99
CA LEU A 239 2.86 10.76 -19.00
C LEU A 239 1.52 11.26 -19.57
N ARG A 240 1.34 11.26 -20.89
CA ARG A 240 0.11 11.70 -21.57
C ARG A 240 -0.86 10.55 -21.77
#